data_AF-A0KY49-F1
#
_entry.id   AF-A0KY49-F1
#
_cell.length_a   1.000
_cell.length_b   1.000
_cell.length_c   1.000
_cell.angle_alpha   90.00
_cell.angle_beta   90.00
_cell.angle_gamma   90.00
#
_symmetry.space_group_name_H-M   'P 1'
#
loop_
_entity.id
_entity.type
_entity.pdbx_description
1 polymer ?
#
loop_
_entity_poly.entity_id
_entity_poly.type
_entity_poly.pdbx_seq_one_letter_code
_entity_poly.pdbx_strand_id
1 'polypeptide(L)'
;MKAKYLYELRLKRRLKKRLAKKQARKRKTEANRGLLQGLNLTNMSEKSKEEIEYEGRLRRRLKILQEQFKAGKVKIAEGLDVEKSLLAVRVGPDGEVDLDTVDGLVRSMALAVTAMHDREELKKEASLSEIQNMYFTFIEKNFGHFYEMMLKQNLTPHDAGTALSRNKKTIDEITKNLDEFLSVIDQFWGGVGEIAHIHVEDMHGNIKGIFGGDLFPSHDENIASKCGIYTDTIVLPDPFLRSKHIFANYPKDSQAYYFIKHALNILQYKDLACADVDTPIIVILPDQAALQEDEREFFVSLGKDDSLIHAGKLFGRNFESFDELMAFAQELDTIERAVAEIGDANRVLFDTEWTGDVSSQLNQALQSEHYKPFVDSPGVLLASQALGRMTVSNELLIKSRRLNGTPIIDAPTSWKYLTWKMEYDSERAESQTGKHDLHIVRGLQDLAMNEMEWLGNIPPDALIDIRKQGAMDDIRAMLGNGIEDIVNSNPANFHRSRDQIFENINAAFTQHKKNISELRAKQWKFAGKDMGSWMVMGSLGVAAAITGMPVWGLAAIAADQLLDAPKLKDIPQSIRDLADESNKVKKSPVGMLFSVSKKNA
;
A
#
# COMPACT_ATOMS: atom_id res chain seq x y z
N MET A 1 21.98 -6.59 28.58
CA MET A 1 21.02 -6.15 29.64
C MET A 1 21.00 -4.64 29.90
N LYS A 2 22.15 -3.95 30.10
CA LYS A 2 22.19 -2.49 30.40
C LYS A 2 21.58 -1.60 29.30
N ALA A 3 21.75 -1.96 28.03
CA ALA A 3 21.16 -1.24 26.88
C ALA A 3 19.63 -1.44 26.76
N LYS A 4 19.12 -2.64 27.07
CA LYS A 4 17.68 -2.97 27.14
C LYS A 4 16.97 -2.11 28.19
N TYR A 5 17.56 -2.02 29.39
CA TYR A 5 17.05 -1.18 30.46
C TYR A 5 17.04 0.31 30.08
N LEU A 6 18.12 0.82 29.47
CA LEU A 6 18.21 2.21 29.02
C LEU A 6 17.21 2.57 27.90
N TYR A 7 16.94 1.64 26.97
CA TYR A 7 15.95 1.82 25.91
C TYR A 7 14.52 1.84 26.46
N GLU A 8 14.15 0.87 27.30
CA GLU A 8 12.86 0.83 27.98
C GLU A 8 12.66 2.07 28.88
N LEU A 9 13.73 2.54 29.55
CA LEU A 9 13.67 3.77 30.34
C LEU A 9 13.43 5.00 29.47
N ARG A 10 14.05 5.09 28.29
CA ARG A 10 13.86 6.21 27.35
C ARG A 10 12.46 6.19 26.75
N LEU A 11 11.96 5.02 26.35
CA LEU A 11 10.61 4.84 25.81
C LEU A 11 9.56 5.17 26.88
N LYS A 12 9.68 4.60 28.09
CA LYS A 12 8.81 4.93 29.24
C LYS A 12 8.88 6.41 29.61
N ARG A 13 10.05 7.06 29.55
CA ARG A 13 10.18 8.50 29.80
C ARG A 13 9.51 9.35 28.71
N ARG A 14 9.61 8.98 27.43
CA ARG A 14 8.95 9.69 26.33
C ARG A 14 7.42 9.50 26.37
N LEU A 15 6.95 8.28 26.59
CA LEU A 15 5.52 7.98 26.78
C LEU A 15 4.96 8.66 28.03
N LYS A 16 5.68 8.63 29.16
CA LYS A 16 5.28 9.34 30.38
C LYS A 16 5.27 10.85 30.17
N LYS A 17 6.20 11.44 29.41
CA LYS A 17 6.14 12.87 29.02
C LYS A 17 4.93 13.17 28.12
N ARG A 18 4.59 12.29 27.17
CA ARG A 18 3.42 12.45 26.28
C ARG A 18 2.10 12.32 27.05
N LEU A 19 1.98 11.30 27.92
CA LEU A 19 0.84 11.11 28.82
C LEU A 19 0.73 12.25 29.85
N ALA A 20 1.84 12.72 30.41
CA ALA A 20 1.85 13.89 31.28
C ALA A 20 1.46 15.17 30.52
N LYS A 21 1.83 15.33 29.24
CA LYS A 21 1.39 16.46 28.41
C LYS A 21 -0.12 16.37 28.10
N LYS A 22 -0.65 15.17 27.85
CA LYS A 22 -2.09 14.90 27.65
C LYS A 22 -2.89 15.10 28.94
N GLN A 23 -2.40 14.61 30.08
CA GLN A 23 -2.99 14.82 31.40
C GLN A 23 -2.84 16.26 31.88
N ALA A 24 -1.75 16.96 31.56
CA ALA A 24 -1.59 18.39 31.85
C ALA A 24 -2.53 19.24 31.00
N ARG A 25 -2.75 18.87 29.73
CA ARG A 25 -3.81 19.48 28.91
C ARG A 25 -5.18 19.25 29.56
N LYS A 26 -5.52 18.01 29.93
CA LYS A 26 -6.78 17.66 30.61
C LYS A 26 -6.96 18.36 31.97
N ARG A 27 -5.92 18.42 32.80
CA ARG A 27 -5.91 19.14 34.09
C ARG A 27 -5.94 20.65 33.92
N LYS A 28 -5.39 21.21 32.84
CA LYS A 28 -5.53 22.64 32.52
C LYS A 28 -6.98 22.94 32.10
N THR A 29 -7.62 22.02 31.38
CA THR A 29 -9.06 22.06 31.06
C THR A 29 -9.93 21.92 32.32
N GLU A 30 -9.58 21.05 33.26
CA GLU A 30 -10.30 20.83 34.53
C GLU A 30 -10.01 21.91 35.59
N ALA A 31 -8.80 22.45 35.66
CA ALA A 31 -8.44 23.56 36.55
C ALA A 31 -9.10 24.87 36.08
N ASN A 32 -9.22 25.09 34.76
CA ASN A 32 -10.06 26.15 34.22
C ASN A 32 -11.55 25.93 34.56
N ARG A 33 -12.00 24.68 34.66
CA ARG A 33 -13.37 24.31 35.09
C ARG A 33 -13.60 24.58 36.60
N GLY A 34 -12.58 24.41 37.44
CA GLY A 34 -12.62 24.69 38.88
C GLY A 34 -12.45 26.17 39.25
N LEU A 35 -11.68 26.94 38.48
CA LEU A 35 -11.51 28.39 38.67
C LEU A 35 -12.78 29.20 38.31
N LEU A 36 -13.64 28.65 37.45
CA LEU A 36 -14.89 29.30 37.01
C LEU A 36 -16.09 29.10 37.95
N GLN A 37 -15.99 28.25 38.99
CA GLN A 37 -17.03 28.12 40.01
C GLN A 37 -16.92 29.16 41.15
N GLY A 38 -15.87 30.00 41.15
CA GLY A 38 -15.54 30.89 42.26
C GLY A 38 -15.66 32.39 42.00
N LEU A 39 -16.10 32.85 40.82
CA LEU A 39 -16.18 34.28 40.52
C LEU A 39 -17.56 34.67 39.97
N ASN A 40 -18.46 34.99 40.90
CA ASN A 40 -19.56 35.91 40.63
C ASN A 40 -18.97 37.31 40.46
N LEU A 41 -19.26 37.99 39.33
CA LEU A 41 -19.67 39.42 39.28
C LEU A 41 -19.80 39.92 37.82
N THR A 42 -21.07 40.13 37.43
CA THR A 42 -21.64 41.27 36.68
C THR A 42 -21.19 41.63 35.27
N ASN A 43 -22.20 41.58 34.37
CA ASN A 43 -22.43 42.36 33.15
C ASN A 43 -21.37 42.30 32.04
N MET A 44 -21.54 41.33 31.13
CA MET A 44 -21.44 41.46 29.66
C MET A 44 -21.74 40.07 29.03
N SER A 45 -22.79 39.98 28.19
CA SER A 45 -23.12 38.89 27.25
C SER A 45 -22.43 37.53 27.50
N GLU A 46 -23.09 36.61 28.22
CA GLU A 46 -22.57 35.24 28.41
C GLU A 46 -22.55 34.48 27.07
N LYS A 47 -21.42 34.55 26.37
CA LYS A 47 -21.14 33.68 25.21
C LYS A 47 -21.15 32.23 25.66
N SER A 48 -21.76 31.36 24.85
CA SER A 48 -21.78 29.93 25.14
C SER A 48 -20.37 29.33 25.08
N LYS A 49 -20.17 28.19 25.73
CA LYS A 49 -18.89 27.47 25.73
C LYS A 49 -18.44 27.11 24.30
N GLU A 50 -19.37 26.75 23.43
CA GLU A 50 -19.08 26.41 22.04
C GLU A 50 -18.62 27.62 21.23
N GLU A 51 -19.20 28.78 21.46
CA GLU A 51 -18.79 30.04 20.84
C GLU A 51 -17.36 30.41 21.23
N ILE A 52 -17.01 30.30 22.51
CA ILE A 52 -15.64 30.56 23.00
C ILE A 52 -14.63 29.62 22.34
N GLU A 53 -14.94 28.32 22.24
CA GLU A 53 -14.07 27.35 21.58
C GLU A 53 -13.95 27.60 20.07
N TYR A 54 -15.05 27.97 19.41
CA TYR A 54 -15.06 28.33 17.99
C TYR A 54 -14.21 29.58 17.72
N GLU A 55 -14.40 30.64 18.49
CA GLU A 55 -13.63 31.89 18.36
C GLU A 55 -12.14 31.66 18.60
N GLY A 56 -11.77 30.85 19.60
CA GLY A 56 -10.39 30.46 19.85
C GLY A 56 -9.76 29.70 18.67
N ARG A 57 -10.49 28.75 18.06
CA ARG A 57 -10.02 28.05 16.86
C ARG A 57 -9.86 29.01 15.67
N LEU A 58 -10.81 29.93 15.49
CA LEU A 58 -10.77 30.89 14.39
C LEU A 58 -9.59 31.87 14.53
N ARG A 59 -9.35 32.42 15.73
CA ARG A 59 -8.20 33.28 16.00
C ARG A 59 -6.88 32.58 15.71
N ARG A 60 -6.73 31.32 16.12
CA ARG A 60 -5.56 30.49 15.77
C ARG A 60 -5.38 30.40 14.24
N ARG A 61 -6.45 30.09 13.51
CA ARG A 61 -6.40 29.93 12.04
C ARG A 61 -5.99 31.23 11.34
N LEU A 62 -6.55 32.35 11.78
CA LEU A 62 -6.22 33.67 11.24
C LEU A 62 -4.77 34.07 11.50
N LYS A 63 -4.26 33.75 12.69
CA LYS A 63 -2.84 33.96 13.02
C LYS A 63 -1.91 33.15 12.11
N ILE A 64 -2.21 31.86 11.91
CA ILE A 64 -1.45 30.99 11.00
C ILE A 64 -1.51 31.54 9.58
N LEU A 65 -2.70 31.92 9.10
CA LEU A 65 -2.87 32.54 7.79
C LEU A 65 -1.96 33.76 7.62
N GLN A 66 -1.95 34.68 8.60
CA GLN A 66 -1.10 35.87 8.59
C GLN A 66 0.40 35.51 8.55
N GLU A 67 0.83 34.53 9.34
CA GLU A 67 2.22 34.05 9.36
C GLU A 67 2.63 33.42 8.02
N GLN A 68 1.77 32.61 7.39
CA GLN A 68 2.02 32.00 6.10
C GLN A 68 2.05 33.03 4.95
N PHE A 69 1.21 34.06 5.00
CA PHE A 69 1.29 35.20 4.07
C PHE A 69 2.61 35.96 4.21
N LYS A 70 3.02 36.29 5.44
CA LYS A 70 4.31 36.96 5.71
C LYS A 70 5.50 36.14 5.23
N ALA A 71 5.39 34.81 5.27
CA ALA A 71 6.40 33.89 4.76
C ALA A 71 6.35 33.69 3.23
N GLY A 72 5.42 34.34 2.51
CA GLY A 72 5.26 34.22 1.05
C GLY A 72 4.75 32.86 0.58
N LYS A 73 4.16 32.06 1.48
CA LYS A 73 3.67 30.69 1.20
C LYS A 73 2.25 30.65 0.66
N VAL A 74 1.51 31.74 0.79
CA VAL A 74 0.15 31.88 0.24
C VAL A 74 0.23 32.74 -1.01
N LYS A 75 -0.27 32.22 -2.14
CA LYS A 75 -0.40 32.95 -3.40
C LYS A 75 -1.89 33.02 -3.76
N ILE A 76 -2.37 34.23 -4.04
CA ILE A 76 -3.75 34.46 -4.48
C ILE A 76 -3.73 34.49 -6.01
N ALA A 77 -4.59 33.69 -6.64
CA ALA A 77 -4.72 33.70 -8.10
C ALA A 77 -5.35 35.02 -8.58
N GLU A 78 -4.91 35.50 -9.74
CA GLU A 78 -5.47 36.71 -10.36
C GLU A 78 -6.98 36.55 -10.62
N GLY A 79 -7.75 37.60 -10.33
CA GLY A 79 -9.21 37.63 -10.51
C GLY A 79 -10.03 37.16 -9.30
N LEU A 80 -9.40 36.69 -8.22
CA LEU A 80 -10.09 36.39 -6.96
C LEU A 80 -10.25 37.65 -6.09
N ASP A 81 -11.47 37.97 -5.67
CA ASP A 81 -11.76 39.16 -4.84
C ASP A 81 -11.40 38.98 -3.34
N VAL A 82 -10.58 37.98 -3.02
CA VAL A 82 -10.15 37.62 -1.66
C VAL A 82 -9.26 38.72 -1.05
N GLU A 83 -8.57 39.49 -1.89
CA GLU A 83 -7.71 40.60 -1.45
C GLU A 83 -8.51 41.69 -0.72
N LYS A 84 -9.70 42.06 -1.23
CA LYS A 84 -10.57 43.03 -0.56
C LYS A 84 -11.02 42.53 0.80
N SER A 85 -11.42 41.27 0.88
CA SER A 85 -11.81 40.62 2.14
C SER A 85 -10.68 40.61 3.17
N LEU A 86 -9.44 40.37 2.73
CA LEU A 86 -8.27 40.41 3.61
C LEU A 86 -7.96 41.82 4.12
N LEU A 87 -8.05 42.83 3.26
CA LEU A 87 -7.84 44.24 3.63
C LEU A 87 -8.92 44.77 4.58
N ALA A 88 -10.10 44.16 4.58
CA ALA A 88 -11.19 44.53 5.49
C ALA A 88 -10.98 44.02 6.93
N VAL A 89 -10.11 43.03 7.15
CA VAL A 89 -9.83 42.45 8.47
C VAL A 89 -9.11 43.47 9.36
N ARG A 90 -9.67 43.73 10.55
CA ARG A 90 -9.12 44.70 11.51
C ARG A 90 -8.58 44.03 12.77
N VAL A 91 -7.77 44.78 13.50
CA VAL A 91 -7.27 44.40 14.83
C VAL A 91 -8.15 45.09 15.87
N GLY A 92 -8.66 44.31 16.82
CA GLY A 92 -9.45 44.80 17.94
C GLY A 92 -8.62 45.53 19.00
N PRO A 93 -9.28 46.12 20.00
CA PRO A 93 -8.61 46.83 21.10
C PRO A 93 -7.76 45.93 22.00
N ASP A 94 -7.95 44.62 21.93
CA ASP A 94 -7.15 43.59 22.61
C ASP A 94 -5.84 43.24 21.88
N GLY A 95 -5.60 43.84 20.71
CA GLY A 95 -4.42 43.58 19.88
C GLY A 95 -4.52 42.30 19.03
N GLU A 96 -5.67 41.62 19.06
CA GLU A 96 -5.97 40.41 18.30
C GLU A 96 -6.92 40.72 17.13
N VAL A 97 -7.16 39.77 16.23
CA VAL A 97 -8.07 39.98 15.09
C VAL A 97 -9.52 40.17 15.57
N ASP A 98 -10.16 41.25 15.10
CA ASP A 98 -11.58 41.49 15.30
C ASP A 98 -12.40 40.54 14.41
N LEU A 99 -13.02 39.53 15.04
CA LEU A 99 -13.71 38.45 14.35
C LEU A 99 -14.95 38.92 13.57
N ASP A 100 -15.55 40.05 13.93
CA ASP A 100 -16.72 40.61 13.25
C ASP A 100 -16.35 41.20 11.88
N THR A 101 -15.06 41.48 11.67
CA THR A 101 -14.53 41.98 10.39
C THR A 101 -14.06 40.86 9.45
N VAL A 102 -14.14 39.60 9.89
CA VAL A 102 -13.67 38.43 9.13
C VAL A 102 -14.84 37.76 8.42
N ASP A 103 -14.89 37.89 7.10
CA ASP A 103 -15.91 37.29 6.26
C ASP A 103 -15.71 35.78 6.00
N GLY A 104 -16.65 35.16 5.27
CA GLY A 104 -16.61 33.73 4.95
C GLY A 104 -15.44 33.31 4.07
N LEU A 105 -14.95 34.19 3.19
CA LEU A 105 -13.81 33.91 2.30
C LEU A 105 -12.52 33.79 3.11
N VAL A 106 -12.25 34.77 3.99
CA VAL A 106 -11.07 34.74 4.86
C VAL A 106 -11.14 33.55 5.82
N ARG A 107 -12.31 33.23 6.37
CA ARG A 107 -12.50 32.04 7.24
C ARG A 107 -12.16 30.73 6.51
N SER A 108 -12.64 30.58 5.28
CA SER A 108 -12.41 29.38 4.45
C SER A 108 -10.95 29.24 4.06
N MET A 109 -10.31 30.34 3.65
CA MET A 109 -8.89 30.35 3.34
C MET A 109 -8.03 30.07 4.59
N ALA A 110 -8.36 30.68 5.74
CA ALA A 110 -7.66 30.41 6.99
C ALA A 110 -7.77 28.95 7.42
N LEU A 111 -8.94 28.32 7.18
CA LEU A 111 -9.13 26.88 7.40
C LEU A 111 -8.21 26.05 6.50
N ALA A 112 -8.19 26.30 5.19
CA ALA A 112 -7.36 25.57 4.23
C ALA A 112 -5.86 25.72 4.54
N VAL A 113 -5.40 26.95 4.76
CA VAL A 113 -3.99 27.23 5.09
C VAL A 113 -3.58 26.61 6.42
N THR A 114 -4.48 26.62 7.41
CA THR A 114 -4.21 25.94 8.69
C THR A 114 -4.13 24.43 8.53
N ALA A 115 -4.98 23.82 7.71
CA ALA A 115 -4.92 22.38 7.44
C ALA A 115 -3.57 22.00 6.80
N MET A 116 -3.11 22.76 5.80
CA MET A 116 -1.79 22.55 5.18
C MET A 116 -0.64 22.76 6.19
N HIS A 117 -0.71 23.83 7.00
CA HIS A 117 0.29 24.10 8.02
C HIS A 117 0.37 22.97 9.06
N ASP A 118 -0.78 22.52 9.58
CA ASP A 118 -0.85 21.48 10.60
C ASP A 118 -0.32 20.15 10.05
N ARG A 119 -0.61 19.81 8.78
CA ARG A 119 -0.02 18.65 8.09
C ARG A 119 1.51 18.71 8.03
N GLU A 120 2.07 19.87 7.67
CA GLU A 120 3.52 20.06 7.64
C GLU A 120 4.16 19.97 9.04
N GLU A 121 3.51 20.50 10.08
CA GLU A 121 4.00 20.37 11.45
C GLU A 121 3.94 18.93 11.95
N LEU A 122 2.89 18.17 11.61
CA LEU A 122 2.75 16.75 11.95
C LEU A 122 3.84 15.90 11.29
N LYS A 123 4.13 16.12 10.00
CA LYS A 123 5.21 15.42 9.28
C LYS A 123 6.60 15.63 9.90
N LYS A 124 6.83 16.75 10.60
CA LYS A 124 8.09 17.02 11.32
C LYS A 124 8.21 16.24 12.64
N GLU A 125 7.12 15.72 13.19
CA GLU A 125 7.17 14.96 14.44
C GLU A 125 7.79 13.57 14.27
N ALA A 126 7.62 12.95 13.10
CA ALA A 126 8.24 11.70 12.70
C ALA A 126 8.25 11.57 11.18
N SER A 127 9.39 11.16 10.61
CA SER A 127 9.47 10.79 9.20
C SER A 127 8.79 9.45 8.94
N LEU A 128 8.32 9.23 7.70
CA LEU A 128 7.74 7.94 7.31
C LEU A 128 8.73 6.79 7.49
N SER A 129 10.00 6.99 7.11
CA SER A 129 11.04 5.97 7.29
C SER A 129 11.25 5.60 8.77
N GLU A 130 11.24 6.57 9.69
CA GLU A 130 11.32 6.27 11.13
C GLU A 130 10.11 5.45 11.60
N ILE A 131 8.90 5.78 11.13
CA ILE A 131 7.68 5.04 11.47
C ILE A 131 7.78 3.58 10.98
N GLN A 132 8.11 3.36 9.70
CA GLN A 132 8.24 2.01 9.13
C GLN A 132 9.33 1.20 9.85
N ASN A 133 10.51 1.79 10.07
CA ASN A 133 11.60 1.13 10.79
C ASN A 133 11.22 0.76 12.23
N MET A 134 10.51 1.64 12.94
CA MET A 134 10.03 1.35 14.29
C MET A 134 9.04 0.19 14.30
N TYR A 135 8.10 0.17 13.36
CA TYR A 135 7.12 -0.89 13.20
C TYR A 135 7.80 -2.23 12.93
N PHE A 136 8.62 -2.33 11.90
CA PHE A 136 9.32 -3.57 11.53
C PHE A 136 10.29 -4.05 12.62
N THR A 137 10.99 -3.13 13.30
CA THR A 137 11.84 -3.48 14.45
C THR A 137 11.03 -4.11 15.57
N PHE A 138 9.79 -3.66 15.80
CA PHE A 138 8.92 -4.27 16.80
C PHE A 138 8.46 -5.67 16.37
N ILE A 139 8.01 -5.85 15.13
CA ILE A 139 7.60 -7.17 14.63
C ILE A 139 8.77 -8.15 14.65
N GLU A 140 9.93 -7.76 14.13
CA GLU A 140 11.14 -8.60 14.08
C GLU A 140 11.60 -9.02 15.49
N LYS A 141 11.52 -8.14 16.49
CA LYS A 141 11.89 -8.51 17.87
C LYS A 141 10.99 -9.59 18.46
N ASN A 142 9.74 -9.67 18.03
CA ASN A 142 8.78 -10.66 18.52
C ASN A 142 8.81 -11.95 17.68
N PHE A 143 9.05 -11.85 16.36
CA PHE A 143 8.86 -12.96 15.42
C PHE A 143 10.08 -13.33 14.57
N GLY A 144 11.18 -12.57 14.63
CA GLY A 144 12.36 -12.76 13.78
C GLY A 144 12.95 -14.16 13.87
N HIS A 145 12.93 -14.78 15.06
CA HIS A 145 13.38 -16.17 15.21
C HIS A 145 12.55 -17.17 14.39
N PHE A 146 11.21 -17.03 14.42
CA PHE A 146 10.31 -17.87 13.64
C PHE A 146 10.49 -17.61 12.15
N TYR A 147 10.69 -16.36 11.76
CA TYR A 147 10.95 -15.97 10.38
C TYR A 147 12.25 -16.57 9.84
N GLU A 148 13.35 -16.50 10.59
CA GLU A 148 14.60 -17.15 10.20
C GLU A 148 14.46 -18.68 10.08
N MET A 149 13.69 -19.31 10.98
CA MET A 149 13.43 -20.74 10.90
C MET A 149 12.61 -21.11 9.66
N MET A 150 11.56 -20.32 9.36
CA MET A 150 10.73 -20.48 8.17
C MET A 150 11.59 -20.44 6.91
N LEU A 151 12.44 -19.41 6.77
CA LEU A 151 13.36 -19.29 5.62
C LEU A 151 14.34 -20.46 5.54
N LYS A 152 14.96 -20.87 6.66
CA LYS A 152 15.91 -22.00 6.71
C LYS A 152 15.27 -23.33 6.29
N GLN A 153 13.97 -23.49 6.52
CA GLN A 153 13.24 -24.70 6.17
C GLN A 153 12.48 -24.60 4.84
N ASN A 154 12.64 -23.48 4.10
CA ASN A 154 11.93 -23.23 2.84
C ASN A 154 10.40 -23.39 2.99
N LEU A 155 9.87 -22.86 4.09
CA LEU A 155 8.43 -22.86 4.39
C LEU A 155 7.79 -21.53 4.01
N THR A 156 6.51 -21.55 3.67
CA THR A 156 5.70 -20.34 3.52
C THR A 156 5.17 -19.88 4.90
N PRO A 157 4.72 -18.61 5.03
CA PRO A 157 3.97 -18.18 6.22
C PRO A 157 2.75 -19.04 6.52
N HIS A 158 2.09 -19.57 5.49
CA HIS A 158 0.96 -20.48 5.66
C HIS A 158 1.41 -21.80 6.28
N ASP A 159 2.48 -22.42 5.78
CA ASP A 159 3.01 -23.67 6.33
C ASP A 159 3.40 -23.51 7.79
N ALA A 160 4.10 -22.42 8.11
CA ALA A 160 4.52 -22.11 9.47
C ALA A 160 3.33 -21.84 10.40
N GLY A 161 2.35 -21.05 9.95
CA GLY A 161 1.12 -20.79 10.68
C GLY A 161 0.35 -22.08 10.97
N THR A 162 0.17 -22.92 9.96
CA THR A 162 -0.52 -24.21 10.05
C THR A 162 0.21 -25.19 10.97
N ALA A 163 1.55 -25.24 10.90
CA ALA A 163 2.33 -26.11 11.77
C ALA A 163 2.22 -25.71 13.25
N LEU A 164 2.26 -24.41 13.53
CA LEU A 164 2.24 -23.87 14.90
C LEU A 164 0.83 -23.81 15.50
N SER A 165 -0.24 -23.87 14.70
CA SER A 165 -1.63 -23.89 15.16
C SER A 165 -2.21 -25.30 15.42
N ARG A 166 -1.42 -26.37 15.27
CA ARG A 166 -1.89 -27.76 15.49
C ARG A 166 -1.70 -28.28 16.92
N ASN A 167 -0.74 -27.71 17.68
CA ASN A 167 -0.41 -28.19 19.02
C ASN A 167 -1.01 -27.28 20.09
N LYS A 168 -1.87 -27.83 20.95
CA LYS A 168 -2.56 -27.07 22.00
C LYS A 168 -1.62 -26.26 22.91
N LYS A 169 -0.47 -26.81 23.31
CA LYS A 169 0.51 -26.11 24.14
C LYS A 169 1.09 -24.90 23.40
N THR A 170 1.43 -25.08 22.12
CA THR A 170 1.94 -24.01 21.26
C THR A 170 0.89 -22.93 21.02
N ILE A 171 -0.37 -23.31 20.77
CA ILE A 171 -1.49 -22.37 20.61
C ILE A 171 -1.67 -21.53 21.87
N ASP A 172 -1.67 -22.15 23.06
CA ASP A 172 -1.81 -21.42 24.32
C ASP A 172 -0.61 -20.49 24.56
N GLU A 173 0.62 -20.91 24.22
CA GLU A 173 1.83 -20.05 24.32
C GLU A 173 1.79 -18.85 23.36
N ILE A 174 1.35 -19.05 22.11
CA ILE A 174 1.23 -18.01 21.08
C ILE A 174 0.14 -16.99 21.45
N THR A 175 -1.03 -17.49 21.87
CA THR A 175 -2.20 -16.64 22.16
C THR A 175 -2.10 -15.95 23.52
N LYS A 176 -1.23 -16.42 24.43
CA LYS A 176 -1.09 -15.88 25.79
C LYS A 176 -0.86 -14.37 25.85
N ASN A 177 -0.08 -13.83 24.91
CA ASN A 177 0.29 -12.40 24.88
C ASN A 177 -0.35 -11.66 23.70
N LEU A 178 -1.34 -12.26 23.04
CA LEU A 178 -1.97 -11.69 21.84
C LEU A 178 -2.59 -10.31 22.15
N ASP A 179 -3.36 -10.20 23.23
CA ASP A 179 -4.01 -8.93 23.61
C ASP A 179 -3.00 -7.82 23.93
N GLU A 180 -1.90 -8.15 24.63
CA GLU A 180 -0.84 -7.19 24.92
C GLU A 180 -0.17 -6.72 23.63
N PHE A 181 0.11 -7.65 22.71
CA PHE A 181 0.67 -7.33 21.41
C PHE A 181 -0.26 -6.39 20.61
N LEU A 182 -1.54 -6.75 20.49
CA LEU A 182 -2.54 -5.93 19.77
C LEU A 182 -2.69 -4.55 20.40
N SER A 183 -2.67 -4.45 21.73
CA SER A 183 -2.69 -3.16 22.44
C SER A 183 -1.49 -2.27 22.10
N VAL A 184 -0.30 -2.86 21.91
CA VAL A 184 0.89 -2.10 21.47
C VAL A 184 0.74 -1.62 20.03
N ILE A 185 0.20 -2.45 19.14
CA ILE A 185 -0.10 -2.08 17.75
C ILE A 185 -1.12 -0.92 17.70
N ASP A 186 -2.19 -1.02 18.49
CA ASP A 186 -3.20 0.04 18.61
C ASP A 186 -2.61 1.36 19.13
N GLN A 187 -1.76 1.29 20.15
CA GLN A 187 -1.09 2.48 20.69
C GLN A 187 -0.08 3.08 19.70
N PHE A 188 0.59 2.24 18.93
CA PHE A 188 1.52 2.67 17.90
C PHE A 188 0.75 3.43 16.81
N TRP A 189 -0.22 2.79 16.15
CA TRP A 189 -0.97 3.40 15.07
C TRP A 189 -1.89 4.54 15.51
N GLY A 190 -2.47 4.48 16.72
CA GLY A 190 -3.19 5.62 17.30
C GLY A 190 -2.29 6.82 17.64
N GLY A 191 -0.96 6.62 17.67
CA GLY A 191 0.01 7.67 17.93
C GLY A 191 0.69 8.25 16.68
N VAL A 192 0.87 7.47 15.61
CA VAL A 192 1.60 7.88 14.40
C VAL A 192 0.89 7.57 13.08
N GLY A 193 -0.28 6.92 13.11
CA GLY A 193 -1.01 6.50 11.90
C GLY A 193 -1.42 7.67 11.01
N GLU A 194 -1.94 8.75 11.60
CA GLU A 194 -2.28 9.97 10.84
C GLU A 194 -1.05 10.58 10.17
N ILE A 195 0.09 10.64 10.88
CA ILE A 195 1.35 11.16 10.33
C ILE A 195 1.80 10.30 9.12
N ALA A 196 1.71 8.98 9.25
CA ALA A 196 2.06 8.06 8.17
C ALA A 196 1.15 8.23 6.95
N HIS A 197 -0.16 8.36 7.16
CA HIS A 197 -1.13 8.64 6.08
C HIS A 197 -0.82 9.96 5.38
N ILE A 198 -0.58 11.05 6.13
CA ILE A 198 -0.25 12.37 5.56
C ILE A 198 1.00 12.29 4.67
N HIS A 199 2.06 11.60 5.11
CA HIS A 199 3.26 11.42 4.29
C HIS A 199 2.95 10.74 2.95
N VAL A 200 2.13 9.69 2.94
CA VAL A 200 1.79 8.94 1.71
C VAL A 200 0.81 9.70 0.82
N GLU A 201 -0.16 10.41 1.40
CA GLU A 201 -1.08 11.29 0.67
C GLU A 201 -0.30 12.38 -0.09
N ASP A 202 0.68 13.02 0.57
CA ASP A 202 1.46 14.14 0.03
C ASP A 202 2.58 13.71 -0.95
N MET A 203 2.75 12.41 -1.21
CA MET A 203 3.62 11.89 -2.27
C MET A 203 3.01 12.13 -3.66
N HIS A 204 2.93 13.39 -4.06
CA HIS A 204 2.42 13.80 -5.37
C HIS A 204 3.39 13.39 -6.48
N GLY A 205 2.85 12.90 -7.60
CA GLY A 205 3.65 12.40 -8.73
C GLY A 205 4.05 10.93 -8.61
N ASN A 206 3.93 10.32 -7.43
CA ASN A 206 4.21 8.90 -7.24
C ASN A 206 3.04 8.04 -7.74
N ILE A 207 3.34 7.00 -8.52
CA ILE A 207 2.36 5.96 -8.86
C ILE A 207 2.21 5.03 -7.65
N LYS A 208 1.10 5.16 -6.94
CA LYS A 208 0.81 4.40 -5.72
C LYS A 208 -0.09 3.21 -6.02
N GLY A 209 0.30 2.03 -5.55
CA GLY A 209 -0.53 0.83 -5.55
C GLY A 209 -1.14 0.58 -4.18
N ILE A 210 -2.46 0.54 -4.04
CA ILE A 210 -3.13 0.39 -2.75
C ILE A 210 -3.70 -1.02 -2.62
N PHE A 211 -3.15 -1.82 -1.71
CA PHE A 211 -3.59 -3.19 -1.52
C PHE A 211 -4.93 -3.29 -0.79
N GLY A 212 -5.82 -4.14 -1.30
CA GLY A 212 -7.07 -4.51 -0.65
C GLY A 212 -7.65 -5.81 -1.18
N GLY A 213 -8.92 -6.05 -0.86
CA GLY A 213 -9.61 -7.28 -1.24
C GLY A 213 -9.32 -8.49 -0.35
N ASP A 214 -8.26 -8.46 0.45
CA ASP A 214 -7.94 -9.48 1.46
C ASP A 214 -7.33 -8.83 2.74
N LEU A 215 -7.09 -9.63 3.78
CA LEU A 215 -6.49 -9.24 5.05
C LEU A 215 -5.04 -8.78 4.90
N PHE A 216 -4.29 -9.39 3.98
CA PHE A 216 -2.91 -9.07 3.64
C PHE A 216 -2.55 -9.79 2.33
N PRO A 217 -1.51 -9.38 1.58
CA PRO A 217 -1.09 -10.12 0.38
C PRO A 217 -0.88 -11.62 0.63
N SER A 218 -0.99 -12.41 -0.44
CA SER A 218 -0.76 -13.84 -0.45
C SER A 218 0.59 -14.20 0.20
N HIS A 219 0.65 -15.38 0.81
CA HIS A 219 1.84 -15.86 1.50
C HIS A 219 2.86 -16.51 0.57
N ASP A 220 2.42 -16.92 -0.63
CA ASP A 220 3.26 -17.65 -1.60
C ASP A 220 4.07 -16.71 -2.50
N GLU A 221 3.61 -15.47 -2.65
CA GLU A 221 4.19 -14.54 -3.61
C GLU A 221 4.23 -13.12 -3.03
N ASN A 222 5.32 -12.41 -3.33
CA ASN A 222 5.47 -11.02 -2.91
C ASN A 222 4.79 -10.09 -3.91
N ILE A 223 3.76 -9.35 -3.48
CA ILE A 223 3.00 -8.45 -4.37
C ILE A 223 3.90 -7.36 -4.98
N ALA A 224 4.97 -6.98 -4.30
CA ALA A 224 5.96 -6.03 -4.78
C ALA A 224 6.78 -6.59 -5.95
N SER A 225 7.00 -7.90 -6.00
CA SER A 225 7.66 -8.54 -7.14
C SER A 225 6.86 -8.33 -8.42
N LYS A 226 5.53 -8.47 -8.35
CA LYS A 226 4.62 -8.28 -9.50
C LYS A 226 4.50 -6.82 -9.93
N CYS A 227 4.15 -5.95 -8.97
CA CYS A 227 3.71 -4.59 -9.29
C CYS A 227 4.84 -3.56 -9.16
N GLY A 228 5.89 -3.88 -8.40
CA GLY A 228 6.96 -2.95 -8.01
C GLY A 228 7.85 -2.50 -9.16
N ILE A 229 7.80 -3.13 -10.33
CA ILE A 229 8.49 -2.61 -11.53
C ILE A 229 7.74 -1.44 -12.20
N TYR A 230 6.49 -1.19 -11.80
CA TYR A 230 5.67 -0.11 -12.34
C TYR A 230 5.27 0.91 -11.26
N THR A 231 4.71 0.44 -10.15
CA THR A 231 4.29 1.30 -9.03
C THR A 231 5.50 1.78 -8.23
N ASP A 232 5.59 3.07 -7.92
CA ASP A 232 6.63 3.61 -7.05
C ASP A 232 6.56 3.03 -5.64
N THR A 233 5.36 3.14 -5.05
CA THR A 233 5.06 2.79 -3.67
C THR A 233 3.84 1.88 -3.63
N ILE A 234 3.95 0.73 -2.99
CA ILE A 234 2.83 -0.15 -2.69
C ILE A 234 2.48 0.01 -1.22
N VAL A 235 1.22 0.38 -0.96
CA VAL A 235 0.67 0.55 0.37
C VAL A 235 -0.02 -0.74 0.78
N LEU A 236 0.48 -1.34 1.85
CA LEU A 236 -0.10 -2.54 2.46
C LEU A 236 -0.79 -2.17 3.78
N PRO A 237 -1.91 -2.82 4.12
CA PRO A 237 -2.56 -2.62 5.40
C PRO A 237 -1.73 -3.20 6.55
N ASP A 238 -1.91 -2.69 7.75
CA ASP A 238 -1.50 -3.42 8.96
C ASP A 238 -2.40 -4.67 9.12
N PRO A 239 -1.84 -5.89 9.02
CA PRO A 239 -2.63 -7.11 9.01
C PRO A 239 -3.23 -7.44 10.39
N PHE A 240 -2.68 -6.90 11.47
CA PHE A 240 -3.16 -7.15 12.82
C PHE A 240 -4.41 -6.32 13.12
N LEU A 241 -4.40 -5.04 12.72
CA LEU A 241 -5.56 -4.15 12.82
C LEU A 241 -6.69 -4.63 11.91
N ARG A 242 -6.40 -4.98 10.66
CA ARG A 242 -7.40 -5.48 9.71
C ARG A 242 -8.06 -6.77 10.21
N SER A 243 -7.30 -7.61 10.92
CA SER A 243 -7.76 -8.89 11.46
C SER A 243 -8.29 -8.84 12.90
N LYS A 244 -8.55 -7.66 13.48
CA LYS A 244 -9.09 -7.53 14.85
C LYS A 244 -10.33 -8.40 15.11
N HIS A 245 -11.23 -8.47 14.13
CA HIS A 245 -12.46 -9.26 14.23
C HIS A 245 -12.18 -10.77 14.32
N ILE A 246 -11.09 -11.27 13.71
CA ILE A 246 -10.64 -12.65 13.84
C ILE A 246 -10.13 -12.87 15.27
N PHE A 247 -9.25 -12.01 15.76
CA PHE A 247 -8.68 -12.15 17.10
C PHE A 247 -9.73 -12.04 18.21
N ALA A 248 -10.81 -11.29 17.98
CA ALA A 248 -11.90 -11.15 18.93
C ALA A 248 -12.88 -12.35 18.95
N ASN A 249 -13.16 -12.96 17.79
CA ASN A 249 -14.31 -13.85 17.64
C ASN A 249 -13.97 -15.30 17.26
N TYR A 250 -12.78 -15.55 16.73
CA TYR A 250 -12.44 -16.88 16.22
C TYR A 250 -11.89 -17.81 17.32
N PRO A 251 -11.95 -19.14 17.13
CA PRO A 251 -11.28 -20.11 18.00
C PRO A 251 -9.76 -19.87 18.12
N LYS A 252 -9.17 -20.27 19.25
CA LYS A 252 -7.76 -19.98 19.59
C LYS A 252 -6.74 -20.50 18.56
N ASP A 253 -6.99 -21.65 17.97
CA ASP A 253 -6.17 -22.24 16.92
C ASP A 253 -6.16 -21.36 15.65
N SER A 254 -7.33 -20.85 15.26
CA SER A 254 -7.44 -19.86 14.19
C SER A 254 -6.76 -18.54 14.55
N GLN A 255 -6.91 -18.05 15.78
CA GLN A 255 -6.20 -16.85 16.24
C GLN A 255 -4.67 -17.04 16.16
N ALA A 256 -4.15 -18.18 16.63
CA ALA A 256 -2.74 -18.51 16.56
C ALA A 256 -2.25 -18.61 15.12
N TYR A 257 -3.01 -19.27 14.25
CA TYR A 257 -2.72 -19.37 12.82
C TYR A 257 -2.56 -17.98 12.17
N TYR A 258 -3.57 -17.12 12.27
CA TYR A 258 -3.53 -15.80 11.66
C TYR A 258 -2.46 -14.91 12.28
N PHE A 259 -2.24 -15.01 13.59
CA PHE A 259 -1.23 -14.22 14.27
C PHE A 259 0.18 -14.53 13.76
N ILE A 260 0.53 -15.82 13.66
CA ILE A 260 1.82 -16.25 13.10
C ILE A 260 1.90 -15.96 11.61
N LYS A 261 0.88 -16.33 10.82
CA LYS A 261 0.85 -16.11 9.37
C LYS A 261 1.10 -14.65 9.05
N HIS A 262 0.38 -13.73 9.69
CA HIS A 262 0.54 -12.29 9.45
C HIS A 262 1.91 -11.77 9.87
N ALA A 263 2.43 -12.19 11.02
CA ALA A 263 3.74 -11.76 11.48
C ALA A 263 4.88 -12.21 10.55
N LEU A 264 4.81 -13.44 10.04
CA LEU A 264 5.83 -13.96 9.13
C LEU A 264 5.68 -13.38 7.72
N ASN A 265 4.45 -13.20 7.24
CA ASN A 265 4.19 -12.64 5.94
C ASN A 265 4.63 -11.17 5.87
N ILE A 266 4.29 -10.34 6.86
CA ILE A 266 4.71 -8.93 6.84
C ILE A 266 6.24 -8.80 6.87
N LEU A 267 6.96 -9.66 7.59
CA LEU A 267 8.43 -9.63 7.66
C LEU A 267 9.10 -9.86 6.29
N GLN A 268 8.42 -10.50 5.32
CA GLN A 268 8.92 -10.62 3.95
C GLN A 268 9.09 -9.26 3.25
N TYR A 269 8.34 -8.25 3.69
CA TYR A 269 8.38 -6.90 3.12
C TYR A 269 9.35 -5.95 3.82
N LYS A 270 10.01 -6.40 4.91
CA LYS A 270 10.88 -5.56 5.74
C LYS A 270 11.96 -4.86 4.91
N ASP A 271 12.68 -5.61 4.08
CA ASP A 271 13.82 -5.06 3.33
C ASP A 271 13.38 -4.01 2.31
N LEU A 272 12.19 -4.17 1.71
CA LEU A 272 11.60 -3.19 0.79
C LEU A 272 11.05 -1.96 1.52
N ALA A 273 10.42 -2.15 2.68
CA ALA A 273 9.80 -1.08 3.46
C ALA A 273 10.84 -0.21 4.20
N CYS A 274 11.97 -0.82 4.58
CA CYS A 274 13.08 -0.16 5.26
C CYS A 274 14.23 0.21 4.32
N ALA A 275 14.06 0.06 3.00
CA ALA A 275 15.08 0.39 2.02
C ALA A 275 15.44 1.88 2.06
N ASP A 276 16.73 2.17 1.93
CA ASP A 276 17.24 3.54 1.79
C ASP A 276 17.14 3.99 0.33
N VAL A 277 15.96 4.51 -0.01
CA VAL A 277 15.57 5.02 -1.32
C VAL A 277 14.71 6.28 -1.15
N ASP A 278 14.76 7.21 -2.11
CA ASP A 278 14.05 8.50 -2.01
C ASP A 278 12.53 8.32 -1.90
N THR A 279 11.98 7.39 -2.67
CA THR A 279 10.57 7.01 -2.64
C THR A 279 10.44 5.58 -2.11
N PRO A 280 9.71 5.36 -0.99
CA PRO A 280 9.60 4.03 -0.39
C PRO A 280 8.89 3.06 -1.32
N ILE A 281 9.42 1.84 -1.46
CA ILE A 281 8.85 0.79 -2.31
C ILE A 281 7.60 0.21 -1.64
N ILE A 282 7.67 -0.06 -0.33
CA ILE A 282 6.56 -0.57 0.47
C ILE A 282 6.31 0.37 1.64
N VAL A 283 5.04 0.60 1.94
CA VAL A 283 4.60 1.30 3.15
C VAL A 283 3.48 0.51 3.81
N ILE A 284 3.64 0.20 5.10
CA ILE A 284 2.57 -0.33 5.93
C ILE A 284 1.77 0.85 6.50
N LEU A 285 0.46 0.86 6.27
CA LEU A 285 -0.46 1.83 6.85
C LEU A 285 -1.61 1.13 7.59
N PRO A 286 -2.11 1.70 8.69
CA PRO A 286 -3.31 1.20 9.33
C PRO A 286 -4.52 1.57 8.46
N ASP A 287 -5.52 0.70 8.41
CA ASP A 287 -6.82 1.10 7.88
C ASP A 287 -7.44 2.14 8.78
N GLN A 288 -7.82 3.29 8.20
CA GLN A 288 -8.47 4.34 8.99
C GLN A 288 -9.80 3.84 9.60
N ALA A 289 -10.55 2.99 8.90
CA ALA A 289 -11.76 2.34 9.44
C ALA A 289 -11.51 1.36 10.58
N ALA A 290 -10.26 0.90 10.78
CA ALA A 290 -9.88 0.13 11.96
C ALA A 290 -9.52 1.01 13.17
N LEU A 291 -9.38 2.32 12.96
CA LEU A 291 -9.08 3.35 13.95
C LEU A 291 -10.28 4.27 14.24
N GLN A 292 -11.21 4.40 13.29
CA GLN A 292 -12.33 5.34 13.29
C GLN A 292 -13.65 4.60 12.99
N GLU A 293 -14.58 4.64 13.93
CA GLU A 293 -15.84 3.88 13.86
C GLU A 293 -16.83 4.46 12.83
N ASP A 294 -16.88 5.78 12.73
CA ASP A 294 -17.68 6.53 11.75
C ASP A 294 -17.30 6.19 10.30
N GLU A 295 -16.02 5.98 10.03
CA GLU A 295 -15.58 5.56 8.70
C GLU A 295 -16.02 4.13 8.36
N ARG A 296 -16.01 3.23 9.35
CA ARG A 296 -16.52 1.86 9.16
C ARG A 296 -18.02 1.88 8.83
N GLU A 297 -18.80 2.65 9.57
CA GLU A 297 -20.24 2.80 9.32
C GLU A 297 -20.51 3.39 7.93
N PHE A 298 -19.71 4.38 7.51
CA PHE A 298 -19.80 4.96 6.18
C PHE A 298 -19.58 3.91 5.07
N PHE A 299 -18.55 3.06 5.16
CA PHE A 299 -18.34 2.01 4.17
C PHE A 299 -19.44 0.96 4.15
N VAL A 300 -19.99 0.60 5.32
CA VAL A 300 -21.13 -0.32 5.40
C VAL A 300 -22.37 0.29 4.74
N SER A 301 -22.60 1.59 4.92
CA SER A 301 -23.70 2.30 4.24
C SER A 301 -23.58 2.21 2.72
N LEU A 302 -22.40 2.49 2.17
CA LEU A 302 -22.15 2.36 0.73
C LEU A 302 -22.29 0.91 0.26
N GLY A 303 -21.79 -0.04 1.06
CA GLY A 303 -21.93 -1.47 0.80
C GLY A 303 -23.38 -1.92 0.70
N LYS A 304 -24.28 -1.37 1.53
CA LYS A 304 -25.72 -1.64 1.43
C LYS A 304 -26.28 -1.19 0.09
N ASP A 305 -26.00 0.05 -0.31
CA ASP A 305 -26.54 0.61 -1.56
C ASP A 305 -26.08 -0.20 -2.79
N ASP A 306 -24.80 -0.57 -2.84
CA ASP A 306 -24.26 -1.37 -3.94
C ASP A 306 -24.68 -2.84 -3.88
N SER A 307 -24.95 -3.38 -2.68
CA SER A 307 -25.49 -4.73 -2.55
C SER A 307 -26.88 -4.86 -3.16
N LEU A 308 -27.69 -3.79 -3.18
CA LEU A 308 -28.99 -3.79 -3.87
C LEU A 308 -28.84 -3.98 -5.38
N ILE A 309 -27.83 -3.32 -5.97
CA ILE A 309 -27.53 -3.46 -7.40
C ILE A 309 -27.07 -4.88 -7.70
N HIS A 310 -26.12 -5.38 -6.90
CA HIS A 310 -25.57 -6.70 -7.09
C HIS A 310 -26.64 -7.78 -6.92
N ALA A 311 -27.41 -7.71 -5.83
CA ALA A 311 -28.54 -8.59 -5.58
C ALA A 311 -29.58 -8.48 -6.70
N GLY A 312 -29.80 -7.29 -7.25
CA GLY A 312 -30.77 -7.15 -8.33
C GLY A 312 -30.33 -7.77 -9.65
N LYS A 313 -29.03 -7.74 -9.97
CA LYS A 313 -28.46 -8.50 -11.10
C LYS A 313 -28.48 -10.01 -10.80
N LEU A 314 -28.20 -10.42 -9.55
CA LEU A 314 -28.19 -11.82 -9.12
C LEU A 314 -29.57 -12.49 -9.18
N PHE A 315 -30.60 -11.85 -8.61
CA PHE A 315 -31.96 -12.38 -8.51
C PHE A 315 -32.88 -11.92 -9.67
N GLY A 316 -32.40 -11.05 -10.55
CA GLY A 316 -33.20 -10.53 -11.67
C GLY A 316 -34.38 -9.64 -11.24
N ARG A 317 -34.31 -9.03 -10.06
CA ARG A 317 -35.37 -8.16 -9.48
C ARG A 317 -34.78 -6.93 -8.82
N ASN A 318 -35.52 -5.83 -8.73
CA ASN A 318 -35.05 -4.65 -8.00
C ASN A 318 -35.47 -4.72 -6.53
N PHE A 319 -34.66 -4.11 -5.67
CA PHE A 319 -34.93 -3.92 -4.25
C PHE A 319 -34.84 -2.42 -3.92
N GLU A 320 -35.82 -1.88 -3.20
CA GLU A 320 -35.88 -0.47 -2.80
C GLU A 320 -34.99 -0.17 -1.60
N SER A 321 -34.75 -1.17 -0.74
CA SER A 321 -33.94 -1.01 0.47
C SER A 321 -33.21 -2.30 0.86
N PHE A 322 -32.18 -2.15 1.69
CA PHE A 322 -31.46 -3.31 2.24
C PHE A 322 -32.34 -4.15 3.15
N ASP A 323 -33.29 -3.55 3.86
CA ASP A 323 -34.23 -4.27 4.71
C ASP A 323 -35.19 -5.12 3.86
N GLU A 324 -35.62 -4.64 2.70
CA GLU A 324 -36.40 -5.43 1.73
C GLU A 324 -35.60 -6.62 1.18
N LEU A 325 -34.34 -6.38 0.78
CA LEU A 325 -33.44 -7.45 0.34
C LEU A 325 -33.27 -8.52 1.43
N MET A 326 -33.06 -8.11 2.68
CA MET A 326 -32.91 -9.04 3.79
C MET A 326 -34.19 -9.82 4.09
N ALA A 327 -35.36 -9.16 4.02
CA ALA A 327 -36.65 -9.84 4.19
C ALA A 327 -36.87 -10.89 3.10
N PHE A 328 -36.60 -10.55 1.83
CA PHE A 328 -36.64 -11.51 0.73
C PHE A 328 -35.65 -12.67 0.92
N ALA A 329 -34.41 -12.36 1.30
CA ALA A 329 -33.36 -13.35 1.54
C ALA A 329 -33.71 -14.34 2.67
N GLN A 330 -34.47 -13.91 3.68
CA GLN A 330 -34.94 -14.79 4.76
C GLN A 330 -35.97 -15.83 4.30
N GLU A 331 -36.75 -15.54 3.25
CA GLU A 331 -37.72 -16.49 2.67
C GLU A 331 -37.01 -17.63 1.90
N LEU A 332 -35.77 -17.43 1.46
CA LEU A 332 -34.95 -18.42 0.76
C LEU A 332 -34.18 -19.31 1.75
N ASP A 333 -34.93 -19.95 2.63
CA ASP A 333 -34.47 -20.78 3.76
C ASP A 333 -33.87 -22.15 3.37
N THR A 334 -34.02 -22.56 2.11
CA THR A 334 -33.53 -23.83 1.57
C THR A 334 -32.71 -23.59 0.30
N ILE A 335 -31.74 -24.47 0.03
CA ILE A 335 -30.84 -24.34 -1.13
C ILE A 335 -31.66 -24.38 -2.42
N GLU A 336 -32.67 -25.24 -2.50
CA GLU A 336 -33.56 -25.38 -3.64
C GLU A 336 -34.32 -24.10 -3.94
N ARG A 337 -34.85 -23.43 -2.90
CA ARG A 337 -35.53 -22.13 -3.05
C ARG A 337 -34.57 -21.03 -3.47
N ALA A 338 -33.39 -20.96 -2.85
CA ALA A 338 -32.39 -19.96 -3.21
C ALA A 338 -31.92 -20.11 -4.66
N VAL A 339 -31.66 -21.34 -5.11
CA VAL A 339 -31.26 -21.63 -6.50
C VAL A 339 -32.37 -21.28 -7.49
N ALA A 340 -33.64 -21.53 -7.15
CA ALA A 340 -34.77 -21.23 -8.03
C ALA A 340 -34.95 -19.73 -8.30
N GLU A 341 -34.54 -18.87 -7.36
CA GLU A 341 -34.67 -17.41 -7.46
C GLU A 341 -33.45 -16.74 -8.11
N ILE A 342 -32.38 -17.47 -8.42
CA ILE A 342 -31.18 -16.89 -9.06
C ILE A 342 -31.45 -16.66 -10.54
N GLY A 343 -31.50 -15.38 -10.94
CA GLY A 343 -31.69 -14.93 -12.32
C GLY A 343 -30.41 -14.95 -13.16
N ASP A 344 -29.24 -14.70 -12.54
CA ASP A 344 -27.94 -14.79 -13.20
C ASP A 344 -26.91 -15.53 -12.32
N ALA A 345 -26.68 -16.80 -12.64
CA ALA A 345 -25.71 -17.64 -11.94
C ALA A 345 -24.27 -17.10 -12.03
N ASN A 346 -23.94 -16.27 -13.04
CA ASN A 346 -22.60 -15.68 -13.14
C ASN A 346 -22.34 -14.61 -12.07
N ARG A 347 -23.37 -14.19 -11.31
CA ARG A 347 -23.23 -13.26 -10.17
C ARG A 347 -23.10 -13.99 -8.84
N VAL A 348 -23.14 -15.32 -8.83
CA VAL A 348 -22.80 -16.12 -7.66
C VAL A 348 -21.30 -16.42 -7.68
N LEU A 349 -20.58 -16.00 -6.65
CA LEU A 349 -19.16 -16.30 -6.52
C LEU A 349 -18.71 -16.34 -5.06
N PHE A 350 -18.57 -17.54 -4.50
CA PHE A 350 -17.97 -17.74 -3.18
C PHE A 350 -16.45 -17.71 -3.22
N ASP A 351 -15.91 -18.50 -4.14
CA ASP A 351 -14.48 -18.66 -4.37
C ASP A 351 -14.27 -19.06 -5.82
N THR A 352 -13.28 -18.47 -6.49
CA THR A 352 -12.92 -18.81 -7.88
C THR A 352 -12.37 -20.22 -8.03
N GLU A 353 -11.86 -20.83 -6.96
CA GLU A 353 -11.33 -22.20 -6.98
C GLU A 353 -12.41 -23.26 -6.75
N TRP A 354 -13.60 -22.86 -6.28
CA TRP A 354 -14.67 -23.81 -6.05
C TRP A 354 -15.26 -24.30 -7.37
N THR A 355 -15.46 -25.60 -7.44
CA THR A 355 -16.02 -26.29 -8.61
C THR A 355 -17.40 -26.85 -8.28
N GLY A 356 -18.17 -27.21 -9.32
CA GLY A 356 -19.54 -27.70 -9.15
C GLY A 356 -20.58 -26.61 -9.38
N ASP A 357 -21.85 -27.00 -9.27
CA ASP A 357 -22.99 -26.11 -9.48
C ASP A 357 -23.27 -25.21 -8.27
N VAL A 358 -24.15 -24.22 -8.46
CA VAL A 358 -24.53 -23.24 -7.43
C VAL A 358 -25.06 -23.92 -6.17
N SER A 359 -25.85 -24.99 -6.32
CA SER A 359 -26.40 -25.76 -5.20
C SER A 359 -25.29 -26.36 -4.34
N SER A 360 -24.30 -26.98 -4.98
CA SER A 360 -23.15 -27.58 -4.29
C SER A 360 -22.31 -26.52 -3.57
N GLN A 361 -22.08 -25.38 -4.21
CA GLN A 361 -21.32 -24.27 -3.63
C GLN A 361 -22.03 -23.63 -2.43
N LEU A 362 -23.35 -23.44 -2.49
CA LEU A 362 -24.16 -22.97 -1.36
C LEU A 362 -24.04 -23.92 -0.16
N ASN A 363 -24.16 -25.23 -0.41
CA ASN A 363 -23.99 -26.22 0.64
C ASN A 363 -22.59 -26.17 1.25
N GLN A 364 -21.55 -26.08 0.42
CA GLN A 364 -20.17 -25.95 0.88
C GLN A 364 -19.96 -24.69 1.72
N ALA A 365 -20.49 -23.54 1.30
CA ALA A 365 -20.40 -22.29 2.04
C ALA A 365 -21.07 -22.37 3.42
N LEU A 366 -22.30 -22.90 3.48
CA LEU A 366 -23.07 -23.04 4.73
C LEU A 366 -22.40 -24.00 5.74
N GLN A 367 -21.60 -24.96 5.26
CA GLN A 367 -20.84 -25.85 6.14
C GLN A 367 -19.44 -25.32 6.49
N SER A 368 -18.99 -24.23 5.87
CA SER A 368 -17.65 -23.69 6.10
C SER A 368 -17.52 -23.04 7.48
N GLU A 369 -16.35 -23.16 8.09
CA GLU A 369 -16.06 -22.54 9.40
C GLU A 369 -16.13 -21.01 9.37
N HIS A 370 -16.02 -20.40 8.19
CA HIS A 370 -16.08 -18.95 8.00
C HIS A 370 -17.50 -18.40 8.00
N TYR A 371 -18.48 -19.13 7.46
CA TYR A 371 -19.86 -18.65 7.33
C TYR A 371 -20.79 -19.23 8.38
N LYS A 372 -20.63 -20.52 8.71
CA LYS A 372 -21.51 -21.26 9.62
C LYS A 372 -21.76 -20.59 10.98
N PRO A 373 -20.79 -19.89 11.61
CA PRO A 373 -21.04 -19.21 12.88
C PRO A 373 -21.96 -17.97 12.76
N PHE A 374 -22.15 -17.44 11.56
CA PHE A 374 -22.79 -16.14 11.34
C PHE A 374 -24.06 -16.23 10.49
N VAL A 375 -24.19 -17.26 9.65
CA VAL A 375 -25.31 -17.41 8.71
C VAL A 375 -25.71 -18.88 8.56
N ASP A 376 -27.00 -19.15 8.69
CA ASP A 376 -27.61 -20.48 8.56
C ASP A 376 -28.61 -20.59 7.39
N SER A 377 -29.03 -19.46 6.79
CA SER A 377 -29.93 -19.42 5.62
C SER A 377 -29.17 -19.18 4.30
N PRO A 378 -29.42 -19.96 3.23
CA PRO A 378 -28.82 -19.77 1.91
C PRO A 378 -29.08 -18.39 1.30
N GLY A 379 -30.31 -17.86 1.40
CA GLY A 379 -30.62 -16.52 0.91
C GLY A 379 -29.88 -15.43 1.68
N VAL A 380 -29.88 -15.53 3.01
CA VAL A 380 -29.15 -14.58 3.87
C VAL A 380 -27.65 -14.62 3.59
N LEU A 381 -27.11 -15.80 3.26
CA LEU A 381 -25.71 -15.97 2.88
C LEU A 381 -25.40 -15.17 1.60
N LEU A 382 -26.23 -15.29 0.56
CA LEU A 382 -26.07 -14.54 -0.69
C LEU A 382 -26.14 -13.02 -0.46
N ALA A 383 -27.14 -12.56 0.31
CA ALA A 383 -27.28 -11.14 0.64
C ALA A 383 -26.11 -10.60 1.50
N SER A 384 -25.67 -11.36 2.50
CA SER A 384 -24.56 -10.98 3.38
C SER A 384 -23.23 -10.95 2.62
N GLN A 385 -23.03 -11.89 1.69
CA GLN A 385 -21.88 -11.91 0.82
C GLN A 385 -21.84 -10.69 -0.11
N ALA A 386 -22.98 -10.34 -0.71
CA ALA A 386 -23.11 -9.14 -1.53
C ALA A 386 -22.72 -7.90 -0.73
N LEU A 387 -23.29 -7.73 0.48
CA LEU A 387 -22.94 -6.64 1.39
C LEU A 387 -21.44 -6.60 1.71
N GLY A 388 -20.87 -7.72 2.14
CA GLY A 388 -19.47 -7.79 2.55
C GLY A 388 -18.51 -7.46 1.41
N ARG A 389 -18.72 -8.07 0.23
CA ARG A 389 -17.84 -7.88 -0.93
C ARG A 389 -17.96 -6.48 -1.55
N MET A 390 -19.16 -5.89 -1.56
CA MET A 390 -19.36 -4.51 -2.00
C MET A 390 -18.75 -3.51 -1.02
N THR A 391 -18.88 -3.75 0.29
CA THR A 391 -18.24 -2.93 1.33
C THR A 391 -16.72 -2.89 1.13
N VAL A 392 -16.08 -4.06 0.97
CA VAL A 392 -14.62 -4.16 0.76
C VAL A 392 -14.19 -3.47 -0.54
N SER A 393 -14.98 -3.59 -1.60
CA SER A 393 -14.69 -2.93 -2.88
C SER A 393 -14.76 -1.41 -2.77
N ASN A 394 -15.79 -0.89 -2.09
CA ASN A 394 -15.93 0.55 -1.80
C ASN A 394 -14.78 1.08 -0.95
N GLU A 395 -14.45 0.37 0.13
CA GLU A 395 -13.35 0.72 1.01
C GLU A 395 -12.03 0.84 0.22
N LEU A 396 -11.74 -0.14 -0.65
CA LEU A 396 -10.54 -0.12 -1.48
C LEU A 396 -10.54 1.06 -2.49
N LEU A 397 -11.66 1.31 -3.18
CA LEU A 397 -11.75 2.43 -4.13
C LEU A 397 -11.59 3.79 -3.44
N ILE A 398 -12.18 3.98 -2.26
CA ILE A 398 -12.09 5.23 -1.50
C ILE A 398 -10.69 5.43 -0.94
N LYS A 399 -10.06 4.39 -0.39
CA LYS A 399 -8.66 4.45 0.05
C LYS A 399 -7.73 4.78 -1.12
N SER A 400 -7.96 4.17 -2.27
CA SER A 400 -7.20 4.44 -3.50
C SER A 400 -7.33 5.91 -3.90
N ARG A 401 -8.54 6.47 -3.88
CA ARG A 401 -8.77 7.92 -4.13
C ARG A 401 -8.06 8.80 -3.11
N ARG A 402 -8.22 8.52 -1.81
CA ARG A 402 -7.62 9.31 -0.72
C ARG A 402 -6.10 9.34 -0.81
N LEU A 403 -5.49 8.19 -1.07
CA LEU A 403 -4.05 8.04 -1.21
C LEU A 403 -3.56 8.39 -2.62
N ASN A 404 -4.43 8.89 -3.52
CA ASN A 404 -4.11 9.22 -4.90
C ASN A 404 -3.36 8.09 -5.62
N GLY A 405 -3.87 6.87 -5.49
CA GLY A 405 -3.31 5.64 -6.02
C GLY A 405 -4.35 4.75 -6.69
N THR A 406 -3.90 3.57 -7.08
CA THR A 406 -4.61 2.59 -7.88
C THR A 406 -4.80 1.30 -7.08
N PRO A 407 -5.99 0.68 -7.08
CA PRO A 407 -6.23 -0.52 -6.31
C PRO A 407 -5.41 -1.72 -6.82
N ILE A 408 -4.91 -2.52 -5.89
CA ILE A 408 -4.20 -3.78 -6.13
C ILE A 408 -4.91 -4.89 -5.35
N ILE A 409 -5.28 -5.96 -6.04
CA ILE A 409 -5.88 -7.17 -5.46
C ILE A 409 -5.16 -8.38 -6.04
N ASP A 410 -4.66 -9.27 -5.18
CA ASP A 410 -4.13 -10.57 -5.58
C ASP A 410 -5.15 -11.71 -5.47
N ALA A 411 -6.12 -11.60 -4.57
CA ALA A 411 -7.23 -12.54 -4.42
C ALA A 411 -8.19 -12.51 -5.64
N PRO A 412 -8.28 -13.59 -6.46
CA PRO A 412 -9.07 -13.58 -7.69
C PRO A 412 -10.57 -13.36 -7.45
N THR A 413 -11.11 -13.93 -6.37
CA THR A 413 -12.50 -13.71 -5.93
C THR A 413 -12.79 -12.23 -5.70
N SER A 414 -11.95 -11.55 -4.93
CA SER A 414 -12.14 -10.13 -4.62
C SER A 414 -11.96 -9.23 -5.85
N TRP A 415 -11.06 -9.62 -6.78
CA TRP A 415 -10.91 -8.92 -8.06
C TRP A 415 -12.18 -8.98 -8.91
N LYS A 416 -12.86 -10.13 -8.95
CA LYS A 416 -14.12 -10.27 -9.68
C LYS A 416 -15.21 -9.36 -9.11
N TYR A 417 -15.31 -9.27 -7.79
CA TYR A 417 -16.24 -8.34 -7.13
C TYR A 417 -15.90 -6.87 -7.39
N LEU A 418 -14.62 -6.49 -7.37
CA LEU A 418 -14.21 -5.13 -7.75
C LEU A 418 -14.60 -4.81 -9.20
N THR A 419 -14.41 -5.78 -10.11
CA THR A 419 -14.80 -5.62 -11.53
C THR A 419 -16.31 -5.39 -11.67
N TRP A 420 -17.13 -6.15 -10.96
CA TRP A 420 -18.58 -5.94 -10.92
C TRP A 420 -18.95 -4.57 -10.32
N LYS A 421 -18.29 -4.15 -9.24
CA LYS A 421 -18.51 -2.82 -8.68
C LYS A 421 -18.18 -1.72 -9.69
N MET A 422 -17.05 -1.82 -10.40
CA MET A 422 -16.67 -0.86 -11.44
C MET A 422 -17.66 -0.86 -12.62
N GLU A 423 -18.18 -2.03 -13.01
CA GLU A 423 -19.26 -2.17 -13.99
C GLU A 423 -20.49 -1.37 -13.53
N TYR A 424 -20.94 -1.56 -12.29
CA TYR A 424 -22.10 -0.86 -11.72
C TYR A 424 -21.90 0.66 -11.62
N ASP A 425 -20.70 1.12 -11.27
CA ASP A 425 -20.37 2.56 -11.24
C ASP A 425 -20.28 3.18 -12.62
N SER A 426 -19.85 2.41 -13.62
CA SER A 426 -19.79 2.87 -15.01
C SER A 426 -21.17 3.08 -15.61
N GLU A 427 -22.14 2.21 -15.29
CA GLU A 427 -23.55 2.39 -15.64
C GLU A 427 -24.13 3.68 -15.01
N ARG A 428 -23.52 4.17 -13.92
CA ARG A 428 -23.89 5.41 -13.19
C ARG A 428 -23.05 6.65 -13.54
N ALA A 429 -22.12 6.55 -14.50
CA ALA A 429 -21.21 7.62 -14.96
C ALA A 429 -20.11 8.08 -13.97
N GLU A 430 -19.81 7.34 -12.90
CA GLU A 430 -18.91 7.80 -11.80
C GLU A 430 -17.45 7.25 -11.82
N SER A 431 -16.95 6.67 -12.91
CA SER A 431 -15.59 6.08 -12.91
C SER A 431 -14.50 7.05 -13.39
N GLN A 432 -13.85 7.76 -12.47
CA GLN A 432 -12.71 8.66 -12.77
C GLN A 432 -11.33 8.19 -12.22
N THR A 433 -11.24 7.06 -11.52
CA THR A 433 -9.96 6.68 -10.86
C THR A 433 -9.01 5.90 -11.76
N GLY A 434 -7.84 6.46 -12.03
CA GLY A 434 -6.58 5.73 -12.30
C GLY A 434 -6.64 4.60 -13.32
N LYS A 435 -7.51 4.72 -14.34
CA LYS A 435 -7.83 3.59 -15.24
C LYS A 435 -6.62 3.06 -16.00
N HIS A 436 -5.77 3.95 -16.49
CA HIS A 436 -4.52 3.57 -17.17
C HIS A 436 -3.63 2.69 -16.27
N ASP A 437 -3.32 3.18 -15.08
CA ASP A 437 -2.42 2.49 -14.15
C ASP A 437 -3.04 1.18 -13.65
N LEU A 438 -4.37 1.15 -13.46
CA LEU A 438 -5.09 -0.07 -13.08
C LEU A 438 -4.95 -1.16 -14.14
N HIS A 439 -5.08 -0.80 -15.42
CA HIS A 439 -4.89 -1.75 -16.52
C HIS A 439 -3.46 -2.30 -16.56
N ILE A 440 -2.46 -1.47 -16.28
CA ILE A 440 -1.06 -1.92 -16.24
C ILE A 440 -0.79 -2.83 -15.06
N VAL A 441 -1.16 -2.40 -13.85
CA VAL A 441 -0.94 -3.19 -12.64
C VAL A 441 -1.67 -4.53 -12.76
N ARG A 442 -2.92 -4.54 -13.23
CA ARG A 442 -3.65 -5.78 -13.43
C ARG A 442 -2.98 -6.68 -14.47
N GLY A 443 -2.59 -6.13 -15.61
CA GLY A 443 -1.91 -6.90 -16.65
C GLY A 443 -0.61 -7.54 -16.16
N LEU A 444 0.18 -6.83 -15.34
CA LEU A 444 1.37 -7.39 -14.71
C LEU A 444 1.05 -8.53 -13.74
N GLN A 445 0.01 -8.40 -12.92
CA GLN A 445 -0.43 -9.47 -12.02
C GLN A 445 -0.88 -10.71 -12.81
N ASP A 446 -1.64 -10.53 -13.89
CA ASP A 446 -2.12 -11.63 -14.74
C ASP A 446 -0.95 -12.34 -15.46
N LEU A 447 0.02 -11.58 -15.97
CA LEU A 447 1.20 -12.15 -16.61
C LEU A 447 2.07 -12.93 -15.62
N ALA A 448 2.26 -12.38 -14.42
CA ALA A 448 3.03 -13.04 -13.36
C ALA A 448 2.45 -14.41 -12.94
N MET A 449 1.14 -14.61 -13.09
CA MET A 449 0.49 -15.89 -12.73
C MET A 449 0.48 -16.92 -13.86
N ASN A 450 0.65 -16.52 -15.13
CA ASN A 450 0.36 -17.39 -16.28
C ASN A 450 1.50 -17.48 -17.30
N GLU A 451 1.94 -16.36 -17.87
CA GLU A 451 2.80 -16.35 -19.08
C GLU A 451 4.22 -15.87 -18.80
N MET A 452 4.43 -15.16 -17.70
CA MET A 452 5.71 -14.57 -17.30
C MET A 452 5.93 -14.72 -15.79
N GLU A 453 5.98 -15.95 -15.29
CA GLU A 453 6.15 -16.28 -13.86
C GLU A 453 7.34 -15.57 -13.17
N TRP A 454 8.39 -15.25 -13.93
CA TRP A 454 9.53 -14.49 -13.42
C TRP A 454 9.14 -13.09 -12.91
N LEU A 455 8.07 -12.47 -13.43
CA LEU A 455 7.49 -11.22 -12.92
C LEU A 455 6.93 -11.40 -11.50
N GLY A 456 6.41 -12.58 -11.18
CA GLY A 456 5.96 -12.92 -9.83
C GLY A 456 7.08 -13.08 -8.82
N ASN A 457 8.31 -13.29 -9.32
CA ASN A 457 9.45 -13.76 -8.53
C ASN A 457 10.65 -12.80 -8.57
N ILE A 458 10.43 -11.51 -8.84
CA ILE A 458 11.49 -10.49 -8.83
C ILE A 458 12.04 -10.34 -7.41
N PRO A 459 13.35 -10.57 -7.18
CA PRO A 459 13.94 -10.46 -5.84
C PRO A 459 13.88 -9.04 -5.27
N PRO A 460 13.70 -8.87 -3.94
CA PRO A 460 13.66 -7.56 -3.30
C PRO A 460 14.89 -6.67 -3.56
N ASP A 461 16.09 -7.25 -3.56
CA ASP A 461 17.34 -6.55 -3.86
C ASP A 461 17.36 -5.99 -5.29
N ALA A 462 16.82 -6.75 -6.25
CA ALA A 462 16.68 -6.28 -7.63
C ALA A 462 15.72 -5.09 -7.76
N LEU A 463 14.60 -5.08 -7.02
CA LEU A 463 13.69 -3.93 -6.99
C LEU A 463 14.37 -2.68 -6.39
N ILE A 464 15.12 -2.87 -5.31
CA ILE A 464 15.89 -1.79 -4.68
C ILE A 464 16.94 -1.23 -5.65
N ASP A 465 17.64 -2.09 -6.38
CA ASP A 465 18.61 -1.68 -7.39
C ASP A 465 17.95 -0.91 -8.54
N ILE A 466 16.79 -1.37 -9.04
CA ILE A 466 16.00 -0.66 -10.06
C ILE A 466 15.66 0.77 -9.59
N ARG A 467 15.26 0.94 -8.32
CA ARG A 467 14.99 2.25 -7.74
C ARG A 467 16.22 3.14 -7.70
N LYS A 468 17.35 2.62 -7.21
CA LYS A 468 18.60 3.39 -7.08
C LYS A 468 19.19 3.81 -8.43
N GLN A 469 18.89 3.07 -9.50
CA GLN A 469 19.32 3.42 -10.86
C GLN A 469 18.38 4.42 -11.55
N GLY A 470 17.25 4.81 -10.95
CA GLY A 470 16.28 5.73 -11.56
C GLY A 470 15.59 5.16 -12.80
N ALA A 471 15.44 3.84 -12.88
CA ALA A 471 15.02 3.17 -14.12
C ALA A 471 13.50 3.10 -14.33
N MET A 472 12.73 3.65 -13.40
CA MET A 472 11.28 3.46 -13.35
C MET A 472 10.52 4.15 -14.48
N ASP A 473 10.91 5.37 -14.85
CA ASP A 473 10.20 6.11 -15.89
C ASP A 473 10.33 5.44 -17.25
N ASP A 474 11.51 4.92 -17.57
CA ASP A 474 11.74 4.14 -18.79
C ASP A 474 10.93 2.82 -18.78
N ILE A 475 10.86 2.14 -17.63
CA ILE A 475 10.06 0.92 -17.50
C ILE A 475 8.58 1.23 -17.69
N ARG A 476 8.07 2.32 -17.12
CA ARG A 476 6.68 2.75 -17.30
C ARG A 476 6.36 3.11 -18.74
N ALA A 477 7.23 3.89 -19.39
CA ALA A 477 7.04 4.28 -20.78
C ALA A 477 6.97 3.04 -21.69
N MET A 478 7.82 2.05 -21.43
CA MET A 478 7.76 0.75 -22.11
C MET A 478 6.45 0.02 -21.82
N LEU A 479 6.05 -0.13 -20.54
CA LEU A 479 4.88 -0.93 -20.16
C LEU A 479 3.56 -0.30 -20.60
N GLY A 480 3.44 1.02 -20.50
CA GLY A 480 2.20 1.76 -20.79
C GLY A 480 1.95 2.08 -22.25
N ASN A 481 2.88 1.75 -23.15
CA ASN A 481 2.71 1.99 -24.58
C ASN A 481 1.45 1.29 -25.12
N GLY A 482 0.55 2.06 -25.75
CA GLY A 482 -0.72 1.58 -26.33
C GLY A 482 -1.85 1.28 -25.34
N ILE A 483 -1.64 1.44 -24.02
CA ILE A 483 -2.66 1.12 -23.01
C ILE A 483 -3.79 2.15 -22.96
N GLU A 484 -3.47 3.43 -23.16
CA GLU A 484 -4.45 4.52 -23.14
C GLU A 484 -5.56 4.32 -24.19
N ASP A 485 -5.21 3.87 -25.39
CA ASP A 485 -6.17 3.56 -26.46
C ASP A 485 -7.13 2.42 -26.05
N ILE A 486 -6.61 1.39 -25.36
CA ILE A 486 -7.42 0.28 -24.87
C ILE A 486 -8.41 0.78 -23.81
N VAL A 487 -7.92 1.55 -22.83
CA VAL A 487 -8.73 2.12 -21.74
C VAL A 487 -9.84 3.01 -22.28
N ASN A 488 -9.51 3.88 -23.25
CA ASN A 488 -10.48 4.78 -23.87
C ASN A 488 -11.54 4.04 -24.69
N SER A 489 -11.18 2.89 -25.29
CA SER A 489 -12.12 2.07 -26.06
C SER A 489 -13.07 1.24 -25.17
N ASN A 490 -12.56 0.62 -24.10
CA ASN A 490 -13.33 -0.17 -23.15
C ASN A 490 -12.60 -0.29 -21.80
N PRO A 491 -13.00 0.49 -20.78
CA PRO A 491 -12.40 0.50 -19.44
C PRO A 491 -12.49 -0.82 -18.65
N ALA A 492 -13.26 -1.81 -19.10
CA ALA A 492 -13.36 -3.12 -18.46
C ALA A 492 -12.48 -4.19 -19.15
N ASN A 493 -11.80 -3.84 -20.24
CA ASN A 493 -11.08 -4.80 -21.08
C ASN A 493 -9.64 -5.05 -20.62
N PHE A 494 -9.49 -5.59 -19.40
CA PHE A 494 -8.20 -5.91 -18.81
C PHE A 494 -7.41 -6.98 -19.59
N HIS A 495 -8.10 -7.90 -20.27
CA HIS A 495 -7.47 -8.94 -21.09
C HIS A 495 -6.64 -8.35 -22.24
N ARG A 496 -7.15 -7.33 -22.95
CA ARG A 496 -6.37 -6.67 -24.01
C ARG A 496 -5.17 -5.91 -23.46
N SER A 497 -5.29 -5.30 -22.29
CA SER A 497 -4.16 -4.62 -21.66
C SER A 497 -3.05 -5.59 -21.28
N ARG A 498 -3.40 -6.77 -20.75
CA ARG A 498 -2.44 -7.85 -20.50
C ARG A 498 -1.67 -8.22 -21.77
N ASP A 499 -2.39 -8.46 -22.87
CA ASP A 499 -1.77 -8.85 -24.15
C ASP A 499 -0.83 -7.76 -24.68
N GLN A 500 -1.24 -6.49 -24.60
CA GLN A 500 -0.40 -5.36 -24.99
C GLN A 500 0.87 -5.23 -24.14
N ILE A 501 0.77 -5.45 -22.83
CA ILE A 501 1.93 -5.41 -21.92
C ILE A 501 2.90 -6.56 -22.23
N PHE A 502 2.39 -7.74 -22.53
CA PHE A 502 3.20 -8.89 -22.96
C PHE A 502 3.99 -8.55 -24.24
N GLU A 503 3.32 -7.98 -25.24
CA GLU A 503 3.96 -7.53 -26.48
C GLU A 503 5.03 -6.46 -26.22
N ASN A 504 4.74 -5.48 -25.36
CA ASN A 504 5.68 -4.42 -24.97
C ASN A 504 6.96 -5.00 -24.35
N ILE A 505 6.82 -5.93 -23.40
CA ILE A 505 7.96 -6.60 -22.74
C ILE A 505 8.77 -7.42 -23.76
N ASN A 506 8.10 -8.21 -24.60
CA ASN A 506 8.77 -9.04 -25.60
C ASN A 506 9.50 -8.22 -26.67
N ALA A 507 8.88 -7.13 -27.13
CA ALA A 507 9.52 -6.21 -28.07
C ALA A 507 10.78 -5.59 -27.45
N ALA A 508 10.70 -5.14 -26.20
CA ALA A 508 11.85 -4.59 -25.48
C ALA A 508 12.96 -5.64 -25.28
N PHE A 509 12.62 -6.86 -24.88
CA PHE A 509 13.59 -7.94 -24.69
C PHE A 509 14.24 -8.36 -26.03
N THR A 510 13.46 -8.36 -27.11
CA THR A 510 13.97 -8.66 -28.46
C THR A 510 14.92 -7.58 -28.92
N GLN A 511 14.57 -6.30 -28.73
CA GLN A 511 15.47 -5.18 -29.04
C GLN A 511 16.73 -5.21 -28.16
N HIS A 512 16.62 -5.56 -26.88
CA HIS A 512 17.77 -5.73 -25.99
C HIS A 512 18.71 -6.85 -26.45
N LYS A 513 18.15 -8.01 -26.85
CA LYS A 513 18.94 -9.11 -27.45
C LYS A 513 19.64 -8.66 -28.73
N LYS A 514 18.97 -7.86 -29.57
CA LYS A 514 19.57 -7.27 -30.79
C LYS A 514 20.74 -6.34 -30.44
N ASN A 515 20.57 -5.42 -29.48
CA ASN A 515 21.64 -4.53 -29.02
C ASN A 515 22.86 -5.33 -28.50
N ILE A 516 22.62 -6.41 -27.74
CA ILE A 516 23.69 -7.32 -27.31
C ILE A 516 24.37 -7.99 -28.52
N SER A 517 23.59 -8.44 -29.51
CA SER A 517 24.14 -9.08 -30.71
C SER A 517 24.98 -8.13 -31.56
N GLU A 518 24.58 -6.86 -31.67
CA GLU A 518 25.34 -5.81 -32.34
C GLU A 518 26.66 -5.54 -31.62
N LEU A 519 26.65 -5.47 -30.29
CA LEU A 519 27.87 -5.36 -29.49
C LEU A 519 28.81 -6.57 -29.69
N ARG A 520 28.27 -7.79 -29.81
CA ARG A 520 29.06 -9.00 -30.11
C ARG A 520 29.64 -8.95 -31.52
N ALA A 521 28.86 -8.50 -32.50
CA ALA A 521 29.24 -8.44 -33.90
C ALA A 521 30.41 -7.46 -34.16
N LYS A 522 30.65 -6.50 -33.26
CA LYS A 522 31.79 -5.59 -33.34
C LYS A 522 33.17 -6.32 -33.29
N GLN A 523 33.26 -7.62 -32.91
CA GLN A 523 34.44 -8.51 -32.99
C GLN A 523 35.82 -7.85 -32.75
N TRP A 524 36.04 -7.29 -31.56
CA TRP A 524 37.31 -6.62 -31.24
C TRP A 524 38.37 -7.60 -30.73
N LYS A 525 39.58 -7.51 -31.29
CA LYS A 525 40.74 -8.26 -30.84
C LYS A 525 41.65 -7.39 -29.97
N PHE A 526 41.96 -7.83 -28.75
CA PHE A 526 43.05 -7.27 -27.94
C PHE A 526 44.13 -8.33 -27.76
N ALA A 527 45.38 -8.00 -28.06
CA ALA A 527 46.49 -8.95 -28.05
C ALA A 527 46.19 -10.27 -28.81
N GLY A 528 45.48 -10.18 -29.94
CA GLY A 528 45.13 -11.33 -30.78
C GLY A 528 43.93 -12.17 -30.30
N LYS A 529 43.30 -11.86 -29.16
CA LYS A 529 42.13 -12.57 -28.63
C LYS A 529 40.84 -11.75 -28.79
N ASP A 530 39.77 -12.43 -29.22
CA ASP A 530 38.44 -11.84 -29.37
C ASP A 530 37.81 -11.54 -28.01
N MET A 531 37.67 -10.25 -27.69
CA MET A 531 37.08 -9.76 -26.44
C MET A 531 35.55 -9.64 -26.49
N GLY A 532 34.94 -9.69 -27.68
CA GLY A 532 33.48 -9.58 -27.84
C GLY A 532 32.72 -10.71 -27.14
N SER A 533 33.33 -11.89 -27.07
CA SER A 533 32.79 -13.06 -26.36
C SER A 533 32.84 -12.94 -24.83
N TRP A 534 33.85 -12.25 -24.28
CA TRP A 534 34.09 -12.16 -22.84
C TRP A 534 33.27 -11.07 -22.16
N MET A 535 32.92 -10.01 -22.89
CA MET A 535 32.18 -8.88 -22.31
C MET A 535 30.71 -9.21 -22.04
N VAL A 536 30.13 -10.22 -22.71
CA VAL A 536 28.70 -10.57 -22.58
C VAL A 536 28.44 -11.75 -21.61
N MET A 537 29.45 -12.56 -21.31
CA MET A 537 29.36 -13.68 -20.37
C MET A 537 29.54 -13.19 -18.91
N GLY A 538 28.53 -12.52 -18.37
CA GLY A 538 28.04 -12.60 -16.98
C GLY A 538 28.92 -12.60 -15.72
N SER A 539 30.26 -12.75 -15.74
CA SER A 539 31.04 -12.87 -14.50
C SER A 539 32.44 -12.24 -14.64
N LEU A 540 32.76 -11.33 -13.72
CA LEU A 540 34.13 -10.83 -13.41
C LEU A 540 34.91 -10.04 -14.49
N GLY A 541 34.58 -10.14 -15.78
CA GLY A 541 35.40 -9.57 -16.87
C GLY A 541 35.39 -8.04 -16.96
N VAL A 542 34.29 -7.36 -16.59
CA VAL A 542 34.20 -5.89 -16.72
C VAL A 542 34.94 -5.17 -15.59
N ALA A 543 34.96 -5.74 -14.38
CA ALA A 543 35.81 -5.24 -13.30
C ALA A 543 37.29 -5.42 -13.64
N ALA A 544 37.69 -6.57 -14.19
CA ALA A 544 39.06 -6.83 -14.64
C ALA A 544 39.55 -5.87 -15.74
N ALA A 545 38.66 -5.48 -16.66
CA ALA A 545 38.97 -4.51 -17.72
C ALA A 545 39.05 -3.06 -17.20
N ILE A 546 38.36 -2.71 -16.12
CA ILE A 546 38.31 -1.33 -15.58
C ILE A 546 39.32 -1.12 -14.43
N THR A 547 39.65 -2.14 -13.63
CA THR A 547 40.59 -2.01 -12.50
C THR A 547 42.04 -2.33 -12.86
N GLY A 548 42.31 -2.74 -14.11
CA GLY A 548 43.66 -3.13 -14.52
C GLY A 548 44.16 -4.42 -13.85
N MET A 549 43.25 -5.27 -13.34
CA MET A 549 43.61 -6.63 -12.89
C MET A 549 43.41 -7.61 -14.05
N PRO A 550 44.49 -8.06 -14.73
CA PRO A 550 44.36 -9.04 -15.79
C PRO A 550 44.16 -10.42 -15.17
N VAL A 551 43.21 -11.20 -15.69
CA VAL A 551 43.45 -12.64 -15.96
C VAL A 551 43.82 -13.54 -14.75
N TRP A 552 43.17 -13.43 -13.59
CA TRP A 552 43.40 -14.40 -12.49
C TRP A 552 42.37 -15.55 -12.36
N GLY A 553 41.45 -15.70 -13.32
CA GLY A 553 40.50 -16.82 -13.34
C GLY A 553 40.94 -18.06 -14.12
N LEU A 554 41.98 -17.99 -14.96
CA LEU A 554 42.34 -19.07 -15.89
C LEU A 554 43.84 -19.39 -15.99
N ALA A 555 44.68 -18.87 -15.09
CA ALA A 555 46.14 -19.08 -15.10
C ALA A 555 46.64 -19.94 -13.92
N ALA A 556 46.03 -21.11 -13.71
CA ALA A 556 46.67 -22.20 -12.95
C ALA A 556 47.54 -23.10 -13.86
N ILE A 557 47.67 -22.77 -15.15
CA ILE A 557 48.45 -23.56 -16.11
C ILE A 557 49.33 -22.58 -16.90
N ALA A 558 50.65 -22.75 -16.73
CA ALA A 558 51.76 -22.13 -17.45
C ALA A 558 52.34 -20.78 -16.91
N ALA A 559 53.36 -20.95 -16.07
CA ALA A 559 54.68 -20.30 -16.14
C ALA A 559 54.86 -18.80 -15.75
N ASP A 560 55.48 -18.62 -14.59
CA ASP A 560 56.77 -17.95 -14.26
C ASP A 560 57.56 -17.09 -15.28
N GLN A 561 57.01 -16.63 -16.41
CA GLN A 561 57.72 -15.72 -17.31
C GLN A 561 56.77 -14.76 -18.00
N LEU A 562 56.63 -13.54 -17.46
CA LEU A 562 56.66 -12.25 -18.19
C LEU A 562 56.25 -11.09 -17.27
N LEU A 563 57.13 -10.10 -17.20
CA LEU A 563 56.99 -8.81 -16.55
C LEU A 563 56.02 -7.87 -17.31
N ASP A 564 55.55 -6.84 -16.59
CA ASP A 564 54.72 -5.69 -16.99
C ASP A 564 53.21 -5.91 -17.16
N ALA A 565 52.47 -5.75 -16.05
CA ALA A 565 51.04 -5.49 -16.09
C ALA A 565 50.76 -4.06 -16.61
N PRO A 566 49.92 -3.87 -17.65
CA PRO A 566 49.64 -2.54 -18.21
C PRO A 566 48.95 -1.64 -17.20
N LYS A 567 49.32 -0.35 -17.14
CA LYS A 567 48.67 0.62 -16.25
C LYS A 567 47.32 0.99 -16.85
N LEU A 568 46.35 1.38 -16.01
CA LEU A 568 45.00 1.79 -16.43
C LEU A 568 44.99 2.80 -17.59
N LYS A 569 46.01 3.67 -17.66
CA LYS A 569 46.24 4.68 -18.71
C LYS A 569 46.63 4.12 -20.09
N ASP A 570 47.05 2.86 -20.16
CA ASP A 570 47.52 2.18 -21.37
C ASP A 570 46.39 1.38 -22.05
N ILE A 571 45.17 1.37 -21.49
CA ILE A 571 43.98 0.80 -22.11
C ILE A 571 43.49 1.75 -23.22
N PRO A 572 43.39 1.28 -24.48
CA PRO A 572 42.85 2.08 -25.59
C PRO A 572 41.46 2.65 -25.29
N GLN A 573 41.22 3.89 -25.69
CA GLN A 573 39.93 4.57 -25.46
C GLN A 573 38.75 3.77 -26.03
N SER A 574 38.92 3.09 -27.16
CA SER A 574 37.90 2.23 -27.76
C SER A 574 37.45 1.07 -26.86
N ILE A 575 38.34 0.53 -26.00
CA ILE A 575 37.99 -0.54 -25.05
C ILE A 575 37.21 0.04 -23.87
N ARG A 576 37.56 1.24 -23.42
CA ARG A 576 36.80 1.95 -22.39
C ARG A 576 35.40 2.30 -22.89
N ASP A 577 35.31 2.87 -24.09
CA ASP A 577 34.03 3.22 -24.71
C ASP A 577 33.13 1.99 -24.88
N LEU A 578 33.69 0.84 -25.27
CA LEU A 578 32.95 -0.43 -25.40
C LEU A 578 32.52 -0.99 -24.04
N ALA A 579 33.39 -0.93 -23.02
CA ALA A 579 33.06 -1.34 -21.66
C ALA A 579 31.93 -0.47 -21.09
N ASP A 580 31.96 0.83 -21.37
CA ASP A 580 30.93 1.80 -20.99
C ASP A 580 29.63 1.54 -21.77
N GLU A 581 29.68 1.26 -23.07
CA GLU A 581 28.51 0.92 -23.90
C GLU A 581 27.86 -0.39 -23.43
N SER A 582 28.66 -1.43 -23.17
CA SER A 582 28.19 -2.70 -22.59
C SER A 582 27.61 -2.50 -21.20
N ASN A 583 28.24 -1.69 -20.35
CA ASN A 583 27.72 -1.37 -19.02
C ASN A 583 26.40 -0.61 -19.10
N LYS A 584 26.27 0.34 -20.03
CA LYS A 584 25.02 1.06 -20.30
C LYS A 584 23.92 0.11 -20.75
N VAL A 585 24.21 -0.82 -21.68
CA VAL A 585 23.21 -1.80 -22.13
C VAL A 585 22.79 -2.73 -20.98
N LYS A 586 23.74 -3.22 -20.17
CA LYS A 586 23.44 -4.11 -19.04
C LYS A 586 22.68 -3.42 -17.91
N LYS A 587 23.04 -2.19 -17.59
CA LYS A 587 22.39 -1.37 -16.55
C LYS A 587 21.17 -0.60 -17.06
N SER A 588 20.86 -0.73 -18.36
CA SER A 588 19.62 -0.18 -18.89
C SER A 588 18.42 -0.81 -18.16
N PRO A 589 17.29 -0.10 -18.06
CA PRO A 589 16.08 -0.63 -17.44
C PRO A 589 15.67 -2.00 -17.98
N VAL A 590 15.69 -2.15 -19.31
CA VAL A 590 15.40 -3.43 -19.98
C VAL A 590 16.48 -4.47 -19.67
N GLY A 591 17.75 -4.09 -19.58
CA GLY A 591 18.86 -4.98 -19.22
C GLY A 591 18.76 -5.53 -17.80
N MET A 592 18.30 -4.70 -16.85
CA MET A 592 18.04 -5.13 -15.47
C MET A 592 16.89 -6.13 -15.42
N LEU A 593 15.73 -5.82 -16.03
CA LEU A 593 14.60 -6.76 -16.11
C LEU A 593 14.98 -8.06 -16.83
N PHE A 594 15.72 -7.97 -17.93
CA PHE A 594 16.22 -9.13 -18.66
C PHE A 594 17.14 -10.00 -17.80
N SER A 595 18.01 -9.40 -16.98
CA SER A 595 18.89 -10.13 -16.07
C SER A 595 18.12 -10.88 -14.98
N VAL A 596 17.04 -10.30 -14.46
CA VAL A 596 16.14 -10.95 -13.50
C VAL A 596 15.43 -12.13 -14.15
N SER A 597 14.87 -11.93 -15.34
CA SER A 597 14.16 -12.99 -16.08
C SER A 597 15.03 -14.23 -16.33
N LYS A 598 16.35 -14.06 -16.49
CA LYS A 598 17.31 -15.16 -16.69
C LYS A 598 17.75 -15.86 -15.42
N LYS A 599 17.66 -15.22 -14.25
CA LYS A 599 18.02 -15.86 -12.97
C LYS A 599 16.92 -16.81 -12.49
N ASN A 600 15.68 -16.55 -12.93
CA ASN A 600 14.49 -17.28 -12.53
C ASN A 600 13.99 -18.28 -13.60
N ALA A 601 14.69 -18.38 -14.74
CA ALA A 601 14.47 -19.38 -15.79
C ALA A 601 15.53 -20.48 -15.69
#